data_AF-A0A256WKL5-F1
#
_entry.id   AF-A0A256WKL5-F1
#
_cell.length_a   1.000
_cell.length_b   1.000
_cell.length_c   1.000
_cell.angle_alpha   90.00
_cell.angle_beta   90.00
_cell.angle_gamma   90.00
#
_symmetry.space_group_name_H-M   'P 1'
#
loop_
_entity.id
_entity.type
_entity.pdbx_description
1 polymer ?
#
loop_
_entity_poly.entity_id
_entity_poly.type
_entity_poly.pdbx_seq_one_letter_code
_entity_poly.pdbx_strand_id
1 'polypeptide(L)'
;MSVLVGRKAPEFVAPAVVNGGEFVTDFSLEQFKGKKEVVFFFYPLDFKTISTNYGVLAGDYDYDEDNDLETFSGAAVAYRGLFLIDKEGVVRHQVVNDLPLGRSIDEAIRMVDALQYFEKHGEVCPANWKPGEEAMEGSHEGVAEYLAKK
;
A
#
# COMPACT_ATOMS: atom_id res chain seq x y z
N MET A 1 -0.52 9.06 12.06
CA MET A 1 -0.70 8.17 10.89
C MET A 1 -1.12 9.00 9.68
N SER A 2 -0.30 9.06 8.62
CA SER A 2 -0.63 9.80 7.39
C SER A 2 -1.22 8.86 6.34
N VAL A 3 -2.21 9.32 5.58
CA VAL A 3 -2.74 8.58 4.43
C VAL A 3 -1.78 8.76 3.26
N LEU A 4 -1.30 7.64 2.69
CA LEU A 4 -0.36 7.66 1.55
C LEU A 4 -1.05 7.51 0.20
N VAL A 5 -2.32 7.09 0.16
CA VAL A 5 -3.11 6.99 -1.07
C VAL A 5 -3.08 8.32 -1.85
N GLY A 6 -2.77 8.24 -3.14
CA GLY A 6 -2.62 9.39 -4.04
C GLY A 6 -1.25 10.07 -3.98
N ARG A 7 -0.33 9.62 -3.13
CA ARG A 7 1.04 10.16 -3.00
C ARG A 7 2.07 9.19 -3.58
N LYS A 8 3.25 9.70 -3.91
CA LYS A 8 4.39 8.84 -4.26
C LYS A 8 4.76 7.98 -3.06
N ALA A 9 5.02 6.69 -3.31
CA ALA A 9 5.50 5.77 -2.29
C ALA A 9 6.83 6.27 -1.71
N PRO A 10 7.01 6.26 -0.37
CA PRO A 10 8.27 6.67 0.23
C PRO A 10 9.45 5.84 -0.30
N GLU A 11 10.49 6.53 -0.73
CA GLU A 11 11.69 5.93 -1.28
C GLU A 11 12.54 5.27 -0.18
N PHE A 12 13.21 4.18 -0.53
CA PHE A 12 14.21 3.55 0.32
C PHE A 12 15.22 2.80 -0.54
N VAL A 13 16.41 2.60 0.03
CA VAL A 13 17.42 1.66 -0.43
C VAL A 13 17.82 0.83 0.78
N ALA A 14 17.67 -0.49 0.68
CA ALA A 14 17.95 -1.38 1.80
C ALA A 14 18.49 -2.74 1.32
N PRO A 15 19.24 -3.47 2.17
CA PRO A 15 19.56 -4.84 1.91
C PRO A 15 18.30 -5.72 1.84
N ALA A 16 18.26 -6.66 0.91
CA ALA A 16 17.16 -7.60 0.74
C ALA A 16 17.68 -9.00 0.37
N VAL A 17 16.87 -10.01 0.69
CA VAL A 17 17.03 -11.38 0.18
C VAL A 17 16.05 -11.58 -0.97
N VAL A 18 16.57 -11.86 -2.15
CA VAL A 18 15.79 -12.16 -3.36
C VAL A 18 16.01 -13.61 -3.77
N ASN A 19 15.07 -14.17 -4.55
CA ASN A 19 15.14 -15.55 -5.09
C ASN A 19 15.41 -16.65 -4.05
N GLY A 20 15.05 -16.45 -2.78
CA GLY A 20 15.20 -17.45 -1.72
C GLY A 20 16.60 -17.57 -1.11
N GLY A 21 17.54 -16.66 -1.43
CA GLY A 21 18.87 -16.68 -0.80
C GLY A 21 19.91 -15.70 -1.35
N GLU A 22 19.60 -14.97 -2.41
CA GLU A 22 20.52 -13.97 -2.98
C GLU A 22 20.44 -12.67 -2.18
N PHE A 23 21.56 -12.24 -1.62
CA PHE A 23 21.64 -10.99 -0.89
C PHE A 23 21.95 -9.83 -1.86
N VAL A 24 21.06 -8.86 -1.89
CA VAL A 24 21.24 -7.59 -2.62
C VAL A 24 21.37 -6.49 -1.59
N THR A 25 22.33 -5.59 -1.74
CA THR A 25 22.62 -4.54 -0.74
C THR A 25 21.80 -3.27 -0.94
N ASP A 26 21.33 -3.05 -2.15
CA ASP A 26 20.78 -1.80 -2.67
C ASP A 26 19.37 -2.00 -3.28
N PHE A 27 18.55 -2.84 -2.65
CA PHE A 27 17.19 -3.06 -3.12
C PHE A 27 16.34 -1.80 -2.94
N SER A 28 15.63 -1.42 -4.01
CA SER A 28 14.72 -0.27 -4.03
C SER A 28 13.50 -0.55 -4.89
N LEU A 29 12.38 0.14 -4.62
CA LEU A 29 11.18 0.06 -5.46
C LEU A 29 11.34 0.79 -6.80
N GLU A 30 12.32 1.68 -6.93
CA GLU A 30 12.62 2.41 -8.16
C GLU A 30 12.82 1.49 -9.37
N GLN A 31 13.37 0.30 -9.15
CA GLN A 31 13.63 -0.68 -10.22
C GLN A 31 12.35 -1.12 -10.96
N PHE A 32 11.18 -0.97 -10.32
CA PHE A 32 9.87 -1.35 -10.85
C PHE A 32 9.10 -0.20 -11.50
N LYS A 33 9.48 1.06 -11.25
CA LYS A 33 8.82 2.23 -11.86
C LYS A 33 8.85 2.13 -13.38
N GLY A 34 7.72 2.44 -14.00
CA GLY A 34 7.46 2.33 -15.44
C GLY A 34 7.34 0.90 -15.97
N LYS A 35 7.54 -0.14 -15.14
CA LYS A 35 7.59 -1.54 -15.58
C LYS A 35 6.50 -2.40 -14.97
N LYS A 36 6.29 -2.29 -13.66
CA LYS A 36 5.38 -3.17 -12.90
C LYS A 36 4.68 -2.38 -11.80
N GLU A 37 3.42 -2.76 -11.53
CA GLU A 37 2.80 -2.46 -10.24
C GLU A 37 3.49 -3.27 -9.14
N VAL A 38 3.43 -2.76 -7.91
CA VAL A 38 4.07 -3.38 -6.75
C VAL A 38 3.04 -3.55 -5.65
N VAL A 39 2.90 -4.78 -5.15
CA VAL A 39 2.26 -5.05 -3.87
C VAL A 39 3.37 -5.10 -2.82
N PHE A 40 3.50 -4.02 -2.05
CA PHE A 40 4.51 -3.88 -1.00
C PHE A 40 3.88 -4.07 0.37
N PHE A 41 4.45 -4.89 1.25
CA PHE A 41 3.83 -5.18 2.53
C PHE A 41 4.84 -5.34 3.67
N PHE A 42 4.40 -4.96 4.86
CA PHE A 42 5.13 -5.10 6.11
C PHE A 42 4.58 -6.28 6.91
N TYR A 43 5.43 -6.87 7.73
CA TYR A 43 5.05 -7.82 8.77
C TYR A 43 5.83 -7.46 10.04
N PRO A 44 5.41 -7.93 11.23
CA PRO A 44 6.04 -7.54 12.49
C PRO A 44 7.50 -8.02 12.54
N LEU A 45 8.41 -7.11 12.20
CA LEU A 45 9.87 -7.24 12.29
C LEU A 45 10.47 -5.83 12.46
N ASP A 46 11.72 -5.75 12.91
CA ASP A 46 12.44 -4.50 13.16
C ASP A 46 12.86 -3.81 11.86
N PHE A 47 11.96 -3.01 11.27
CA PHE A 47 12.25 -2.11 10.14
C PHE A 47 11.83 -0.68 10.45
N LYS A 48 12.49 -0.05 11.42
CA LYS A 48 12.04 1.22 12.01
C LYS A 48 11.87 2.33 10.98
N THR A 49 12.92 2.72 10.26
CA THR A 49 12.85 3.86 9.31
C THR A 49 11.85 3.65 8.17
N ILE A 50 11.84 2.48 7.54
CA ILE A 50 10.94 2.20 6.41
C ILE A 50 9.49 2.11 6.90
N SER A 51 9.23 1.41 8.02
CA SER A 51 7.87 1.34 8.57
C SER A 51 7.36 2.69 9.06
N THR A 52 8.21 3.55 9.65
CA THR A 52 7.86 4.93 10.00
C THR A 52 7.48 5.73 8.76
N ASN A 53 8.29 5.67 7.70
CA ASN A 53 8.01 6.41 6.46
C ASN A 53 6.71 5.96 5.79
N TYR A 54 6.36 4.68 5.93
CA TYR A 54 5.09 4.14 5.45
C TYR A 54 3.92 4.33 6.44
N GLY A 55 4.16 4.94 7.60
CA GLY A 55 3.14 5.24 8.61
C GLY A 55 2.60 3.99 9.32
N VAL A 56 3.37 2.91 9.36
CA VAL A 56 2.97 1.60 9.91
C VAL A 56 3.87 1.13 11.05
N LEU A 57 4.72 1.98 11.62
CA LEU A 57 5.42 1.65 12.86
C LEU A 57 4.39 1.55 14.00
N ALA A 58 4.46 0.48 14.80
CA ALA A 58 3.54 0.24 15.91
C ALA A 58 3.93 1.01 17.19
N GLY A 59 4.38 2.24 17.02
CA GLY A 59 4.81 3.13 18.07
C GLY A 59 5.33 4.43 17.50
N ASP A 60 5.56 5.39 18.38
CA ASP A 60 5.96 6.75 18.03
C ASP A 60 7.14 7.18 18.90
N TYR A 61 7.88 8.16 18.39
CA TYR A 61 8.97 8.81 19.10
C TYR A 61 8.46 10.12 19.69
N ASP A 62 8.57 10.24 21.00
CA ASP A 62 8.26 11.46 21.73
C ASP A 62 9.57 12.20 22.03
N TYR A 63 9.60 13.48 21.67
CA TYR A 63 10.70 14.40 21.98
C TYR A 63 10.29 15.32 23.14
N ASP A 64 11.20 15.54 24.09
CA ASP A 64 11.01 16.54 25.16
C ASP A 64 10.98 17.97 24.59
N GLU A 65 10.56 18.96 25.39
CA GLU A 65 10.46 20.39 25.05
C GLU A 65 11.78 20.96 24.46
N ASP A 66 12.92 20.40 24.86
CA ASP A 66 14.25 20.77 24.39
C ASP A 66 14.74 19.98 23.15
N ASN A 67 13.92 19.07 22.59
CA ASN A 67 14.24 18.14 21.49
C ASN A 67 15.47 17.22 21.73
N ASP A 68 15.89 17.03 22.99
CA ASP A 68 17.17 16.40 23.32
C ASP A 68 17.06 14.92 23.73
N LEU A 69 15.87 14.47 24.17
CA LEU A 69 15.59 13.09 24.59
C LEU A 69 14.45 12.49 23.77
N GLU A 70 14.77 11.40 23.06
CA GLU A 70 13.82 10.60 22.29
C GLU A 70 13.35 9.41 23.13
N THR A 71 12.08 9.41 23.56
CA THR A 71 11.45 8.26 24.20
C THR A 71 10.58 7.54 23.18
N PHE A 72 10.77 6.22 23.02
CA PHE A 72 9.92 5.43 22.15
C PHE A 72 8.74 4.85 22.93
N SER A 73 7.52 5.08 22.46
CA SER A 73 6.29 4.53 23.03
C SER A 73 5.65 3.54 22.07
N GLY A 74 5.24 2.36 22.59
CA GLY A 74 4.60 1.30 21.80
C GLY A 74 5.52 0.12 21.48
N ALA A 75 5.19 -0.61 20.42
CA ALA A 75 5.94 -1.77 19.94
C ALA A 75 6.88 -1.36 18.81
N ALA A 76 8.17 -1.68 18.94
CA ALA A 76 9.21 -1.27 17.98
C ALA A 76 9.21 -2.06 16.66
N VAL A 77 8.04 -2.53 16.22
CA VAL A 77 7.81 -3.37 15.03
C VAL A 77 6.80 -2.73 14.10
N ALA A 78 6.74 -3.16 12.85
CA ALA A 78 5.69 -2.72 11.94
C ALA A 78 4.34 -3.39 12.22
N TYR A 79 3.24 -2.62 12.17
CA TYR A 79 1.90 -3.14 11.90
C TYR A 79 1.87 -3.89 10.56
N ARG A 80 0.80 -4.66 10.33
CA ARG A 80 0.63 -5.44 9.10
C ARG A 80 0.11 -4.56 7.96
N GLY A 81 0.95 -3.64 7.49
CA GLY A 81 0.67 -2.74 6.36
C GLY A 81 0.79 -3.43 5.00
N LEU A 82 -0.09 -3.15 4.05
CA LEU A 82 -0.01 -3.53 2.64
C LEU A 82 -0.34 -2.32 1.77
N PHE A 83 0.45 -2.12 0.72
CA PHE A 83 0.37 -1.00 -0.20
C PHE A 83 0.36 -1.52 -1.64
N LEU A 84 -0.63 -1.11 -2.42
CA LEU A 84 -0.62 -1.26 -3.87
C LEU A 84 -0.07 0.02 -4.48
N ILE A 85 1.01 -0.11 -5.23
CA ILE A 85 1.73 0.98 -5.86
C ILE A 85 1.65 0.79 -7.37
N ASP A 86 1.21 1.81 -8.10
CA ASP A 86 1.11 1.76 -9.56
C ASP A 86 2.48 1.87 -10.25
N LYS A 87 2.48 1.78 -11.58
CA LYS A 87 3.71 1.88 -12.40
C LYS A 87 4.38 3.25 -12.28
N GLU A 88 3.67 4.29 -11.89
CA GLU A 88 4.24 5.62 -11.68
C GLU A 88 4.84 5.78 -10.27
N GLY A 89 4.71 4.77 -9.41
CA GLY A 89 5.15 4.83 -8.03
C GLY A 89 4.17 5.55 -7.10
N VAL A 90 2.90 5.70 -7.49
CA VAL A 90 1.85 6.30 -6.66
C VAL A 90 1.13 5.19 -5.89
N VAL A 91 0.92 5.39 -4.58
CA VAL A 91 0.13 4.49 -3.75
C VAL A 91 -1.35 4.62 -4.12
N ARG A 92 -1.99 3.53 -4.54
CA ARG A 92 -3.40 3.48 -4.96
C ARG A 92 -4.33 2.85 -3.93
N HIS A 93 -3.81 1.94 -3.12
CA HIS A 93 -4.56 1.27 -2.07
C HIS A 93 -3.66 0.95 -0.88
N GLN A 94 -4.18 1.10 0.33
CA GLN A 94 -3.46 0.79 1.57
C GLN A 94 -4.38 0.08 2.56
N VAL A 95 -3.85 -0.93 3.25
CA VAL A 95 -4.52 -1.63 4.36
C VAL A 95 -3.53 -1.73 5.50
N VAL A 96 -3.96 -1.42 6.72
CA VAL A 96 -3.16 -1.56 7.94
C VAL A 96 -3.97 -2.36 8.95
N ASN A 97 -3.49 -3.55 9.26
CA ASN A 97 -4.09 -4.41 10.28
C ASN A 97 -3.25 -4.37 11.56
N ASP A 98 -3.94 -4.45 12.69
CA ASP A 98 -3.31 -4.68 14.00
C ASP A 98 -2.57 -6.03 14.03
N LEU A 99 -1.63 -6.19 14.97
CA LEU A 99 -0.71 -7.32 15.09
C LEU A 99 -1.37 -8.72 15.08
N PRO A 100 -2.54 -8.97 15.70
CA PRO A 100 -3.16 -10.30 15.67
C PRO A 100 -3.96 -10.58 14.39
N LEU A 101 -4.22 -9.57 13.55
CA LEU A 101 -5.15 -9.68 12.42
C LEU A 101 -4.43 -9.92 11.09
N GLY A 102 -4.61 -11.10 10.52
CA GLY A 102 -4.10 -11.45 9.19
C GLY A 102 -4.72 -10.61 8.06
N ARG A 103 -4.09 -10.62 6.88
CA ARG A 103 -4.60 -9.99 5.64
C ARG A 103 -5.24 -11.04 4.73
N SER A 104 -6.00 -10.56 3.74
CA SER A 104 -6.54 -11.40 2.66
C SER A 104 -5.72 -11.22 1.37
N ILE A 105 -5.26 -12.32 0.79
CA ILE A 105 -4.59 -12.33 -0.52
C ILE A 105 -5.60 -12.11 -1.64
N ASP A 106 -6.79 -12.69 -1.53
CA ASP A 106 -7.85 -12.52 -2.52
C ASP A 106 -8.24 -11.05 -2.67
N GLU A 107 -8.26 -10.30 -1.55
CA GLU A 107 -8.55 -8.87 -1.59
C GLU A 107 -7.39 -8.05 -2.18
N ALA A 108 -6.14 -8.44 -1.91
CA ALA A 108 -5.00 -7.80 -2.55
C ALA A 108 -5.02 -7.99 -4.07
N ILE A 109 -5.32 -9.20 -4.55
CA ILE A 109 -5.47 -9.50 -5.97
C ILE A 109 -6.65 -8.73 -6.57
N ARG A 110 -7.81 -8.73 -5.91
CA ARG A 110 -9.00 -7.99 -6.37
C ARG A 110 -8.71 -6.50 -6.56
N MET A 111 -7.92 -5.89 -5.67
CA MET A 111 -7.53 -4.49 -5.79
C MET A 111 -6.53 -4.23 -6.92
N VAL A 112 -5.61 -5.18 -7.20
CA VAL A 112 -4.73 -5.14 -8.39
C VAL A 112 -5.58 -5.19 -9.66
N ASP A 113 -6.51 -6.13 -9.75
CA ASP A 113 -7.40 -6.29 -10.90
C ASP A 113 -8.24 -5.02 -11.13
N ALA A 114 -8.79 -4.42 -10.08
CA ALA A 114 -9.58 -3.19 -10.17
C ALA A 114 -8.74 -2.00 -10.66
N LEU A 115 -7.50 -1.87 -10.18
CA LEU A 115 -6.58 -0.84 -10.65
C LEU A 115 -6.25 -1.02 -12.14
N GLN A 116 -5.88 -2.23 -12.55
CA GLN A 116 -5.56 -2.54 -13.94
C GLN A 116 -6.74 -2.35 -14.87
N TYR A 117 -7.95 -2.69 -14.42
CA TYR A 117 -9.18 -2.46 -15.17
C TYR A 117 -9.42 -0.96 -15.38
N PHE A 118 -9.35 -0.16 -14.31
CA PHE A 118 -9.49 1.30 -14.40
C PHE A 118 -8.42 1.92 -15.32
N GLU A 119 -7.15 1.54 -15.18
CA GLU A 119 -6.06 2.06 -16.04
C GLU A 119 -6.29 1.75 -17.54
N LYS A 120 -6.90 0.60 -17.84
CA LYS A 120 -7.13 0.15 -19.21
C LYS A 120 -8.41 0.70 -19.83
N HIS A 121 -9.48 0.81 -19.04
CA HIS A 121 -10.83 1.11 -19.53
C HIS A 121 -11.31 2.52 -19.18
N GLY A 122 -10.73 3.18 -18.17
CA GLY A 122 -11.18 4.47 -17.65
C GLY A 122 -12.47 4.41 -16.82
N GLU A 123 -13.01 3.20 -16.62
CA GLU A 123 -14.23 2.93 -15.86
C GLU A 123 -13.90 2.60 -14.40
N VAL A 124 -14.74 3.10 -13.48
CA VAL A 124 -14.58 2.87 -12.04
C VAL A 124 -15.23 1.55 -11.62
N CYS A 125 -14.57 0.86 -10.69
CA CYS A 125 -15.02 -0.43 -10.18
C CYS A 125 -15.95 -0.25 -8.96
N PRO A 126 -17.20 -0.72 -9.00
CA PRO A 126 -18.15 -0.63 -7.88
C PRO A 126 -17.73 -1.50 -6.68
N ALA A 127 -18.48 -1.38 -5.57
CA ALA A 127 -18.22 -2.16 -4.37
C ALA A 127 -18.23 -3.68 -4.65
N ASN A 128 -17.22 -4.38 -4.12
CA ASN A 128 -16.99 -5.82 -4.31
C ASN A 128 -16.73 -6.26 -5.77
N TRP A 129 -16.48 -5.33 -6.70
CA TRP A 129 -16.22 -5.66 -8.10
C TRP A 129 -15.11 -6.70 -8.26
N LYS A 130 -15.33 -7.62 -9.20
CA LYS A 130 -14.39 -8.66 -9.66
C LYS A 130 -14.28 -8.68 -11.18
N PRO A 131 -13.20 -9.24 -11.74
CA PRO A 131 -13.06 -9.42 -13.19
C PRO A 131 -14.28 -10.09 -13.82
N GLY A 132 -14.84 -9.46 -14.86
CA GLY A 132 -16.03 -9.92 -15.57
C GLY A 132 -17.36 -9.36 -15.05
N GLU A 133 -17.36 -8.68 -13.91
CA GLU A 133 -18.54 -7.94 -13.42
C GLU A 133 -18.65 -6.56 -14.08
N GLU A 134 -19.86 -6.01 -14.10
CA GLU A 134 -20.15 -4.71 -14.68
C GLU A 134 -19.48 -3.58 -13.87
N ALA A 135 -18.65 -2.78 -14.54
CA ALA A 135 -18.09 -1.54 -14.03
C ALA A 135 -19.02 -0.35 -14.37
N MET A 136 -18.62 0.87 -14.01
CA MET A 136 -19.40 2.07 -14.33
C MET A 136 -18.53 3.24 -14.75
N GLU A 137 -19.10 4.15 -15.53
CA GLU A 137 -18.44 5.42 -15.83
C GLU A 137 -18.40 6.30 -14.58
N GLY A 138 -17.28 6.99 -14.35
CA GLY A 138 -17.07 7.89 -13.22
C GLY A 138 -17.77 9.25 -13.37
N SER A 139 -19.05 9.26 -13.78
CA SER A 139 -19.87 10.45 -14.01
C SER A 139 -21.22 10.33 -13.28
N HIS A 140 -21.95 11.44 -13.14
CA HIS A 140 -23.26 11.43 -12.47
C HIS A 140 -24.25 10.55 -13.25
N GLU A 141 -24.21 10.65 -14.57
CA GLU A 141 -25.01 9.86 -15.51
C GLU A 141 -24.64 8.38 -15.44
N GLY A 142 -23.34 8.04 -15.49
CA GLY A 142 -22.86 6.66 -15.42
C GLY A 142 -23.28 5.94 -14.13
N VAL A 143 -23.23 6.64 -13.00
CA VAL A 143 -23.71 6.11 -11.72
C VAL A 143 -25.23 5.87 -11.73
N ALA A 144 -26.01 6.81 -12.28
CA ALA A 144 -27.47 6.66 -12.36
C ALA A 144 -27.87 5.48 -13.25
N GLU A 145 -27.24 5.32 -14.41
CA GLU A 145 -27.47 4.20 -15.32
C GLU A 145 -27.10 2.86 -14.68
N TYR A 146 -25.96 2.79 -13.99
CA TYR A 146 -25.53 1.58 -13.30
C TYR A 146 -26.50 1.16 -12.19
N LEU A 147 -26.98 2.12 -11.38
CA LEU A 147 -27.92 1.83 -10.30
C LEU A 147 -29.32 1.45 -10.79
N ALA A 148 -29.75 1.93 -11.96
CA ALA A 148 -31.05 1.58 -12.54
C ALA A 148 -31.13 0.13 -13.05
N LYS A 149 -29.99 -0.54 -13.23
CA LYS A 149 -29.91 -1.94 -13.68
C LYS A 149 -30.06 -2.96 -12.54
N LYS A 150 -30.01 -2.51 -11.28
CA LYS A 150 -30.22 -3.35 -10.09
C LYS A 150 -31.66 -3.33 -9.63
#